data_AF-A0A8T3CN12-F1
#
_entry.id   AF-A0A8T3CN12-F1
#
_cell.length_a   1.000
_cell.length_b   1.000
_cell.length_c   1.000
_cell.angle_alpha   90.00
_cell.angle_beta   90.00
_cell.angle_gamma   90.00
#
_symmetry.space_group_name_H-M   'P 1'
#
loop_
_entity.id
_entity.type
_entity.pdbx_description
1 polymer ?
#
loop_
_entity_poly.entity_id
_entity_poly.type
_entity_poly.pdbx_seq_one_letter_code
_entity_poly.pdbx_strand_id
1 'polypeptide(L)'
;MRDLKRKDKLVEAAGDTYGKTLTLQTLDVCSDESVKQCINSIKDRHVDVLINNAGIGLVGPVESISMDEMKKVFETNFFGVVRMIKEVMPDMKKRRGGHILIVSSVMGLQGVVFNDVYAASKFAMEGFCESLAVQLLKFNVTALLQNVYLPSSVDIFEALGQTPDDIARCTKKVIESSRPRFRNMTNPLYTPIVAMKYADETGGLSVHAFYNLLFNFGPLMHVTMNMIKCFTCGCLRSRTISPN
;
A
#
# COMPACT_ATOMS: atom_id res chain seq x y z
N MET A 1 -9.71 -9.17 -4.11
CA MET A 1 -11.08 -9.38 -3.60
C MET A 1 -11.06 -10.38 -2.47
N ARG A 2 -11.88 -10.18 -1.44
CA ARG A 2 -12.07 -11.15 -0.36
C ARG A 2 -13.16 -12.14 -0.76
N ASP A 3 -12.74 -13.38 -0.99
CA ASP A 3 -13.59 -14.51 -1.33
C ASP A 3 -13.50 -15.56 -0.21
N LEU A 4 -14.64 -15.85 0.42
CA LEU A 4 -14.70 -16.74 1.58
C LEU A 4 -14.46 -18.21 1.23
N LYS A 5 -14.45 -18.59 -0.06
CA LYS A 5 -14.02 -19.93 -0.50
C LYS A 5 -12.53 -20.18 -0.27
N ARG A 6 -11.73 -19.12 -0.05
CA ARG A 6 -10.27 -19.16 0.16
C ARG A 6 -9.88 -18.65 1.56
N LYS A 7 -10.75 -18.84 2.55
CA LYS A 7 -10.56 -18.28 3.90
C LYS A 7 -9.59 -19.06 4.78
N ASP A 8 -9.26 -20.31 4.44
CA ASP A 8 -8.64 -21.25 5.37
C ASP A 8 -7.33 -20.74 5.97
N LYS A 9 -6.40 -20.25 5.14
CA LYS A 9 -5.13 -19.66 5.61
C LYS A 9 -5.32 -18.46 6.56
N LEU A 10 -6.41 -17.71 6.41
CA LEU A 10 -6.71 -16.58 7.30
C LEU A 10 -7.35 -17.02 8.59
N VAL A 11 -8.23 -18.02 8.54
CA VAL A 11 -8.81 -18.60 9.74
C VAL A 11 -7.71 -19.23 10.58
N GLU A 12 -6.76 -19.93 9.93
CA GLU A 12 -5.56 -20.46 10.57
C GLU A 12 -4.71 -19.36 11.20
N ALA A 13 -4.36 -18.31 10.43
CA ALA A 13 -3.58 -17.18 10.95
C ALA A 13 -4.29 -16.39 12.07
N ALA A 14 -5.63 -16.35 12.05
CA ALA A 14 -6.43 -15.69 13.06
C ALA A 14 -6.50 -16.48 14.38
N GLY A 15 -6.39 -17.81 14.31
CA GLY A 15 -6.53 -18.70 15.47
C GLY A 15 -7.80 -18.39 16.29
N ASP A 16 -7.63 -18.25 17.60
CA ASP A 16 -8.72 -18.07 18.56
C ASP A 16 -9.46 -16.72 18.45
N THR A 17 -8.95 -15.78 17.65
CA THR A 17 -9.60 -14.48 17.42
C THR A 17 -10.75 -14.57 16.43
N TYR A 18 -10.73 -15.58 15.54
CA TYR A 18 -11.77 -15.77 14.54
C TYR A 18 -13.12 -16.09 15.20
N GLY A 19 -14.16 -15.34 14.83
CA GLY A 19 -15.50 -15.44 15.41
C GLY A 19 -15.66 -14.75 16.78
N LYS A 20 -14.59 -14.19 17.35
CA LYS A 20 -14.64 -13.41 18.60
C LYS A 20 -14.36 -11.93 18.35
N THR A 21 -13.15 -11.62 17.90
CA THR A 21 -12.67 -10.26 17.64
C THR A 21 -12.31 -10.02 16.17
N LEU A 22 -12.18 -11.10 15.38
CA LEU A 22 -12.02 -11.05 13.94
C LEU A 22 -13.19 -11.75 13.24
N THR A 23 -13.80 -11.07 12.28
CA THR A 23 -14.77 -11.66 11.37
C THR A 23 -14.30 -11.48 9.93
N LEU A 24 -14.70 -12.40 9.05
CA LEU A 24 -14.39 -12.33 7.63
C LEU A 24 -15.68 -12.09 6.86
N GLN A 25 -15.67 -11.09 5.98
CA GLN A 25 -16.78 -10.74 5.10
C GLN A 25 -16.34 -10.79 3.64
N THR A 26 -17.24 -11.20 2.75
CA THR A 26 -16.99 -11.10 1.30
C THR A 26 -16.91 -9.63 0.90
N LEU A 27 -15.90 -9.28 0.10
CA LEU A 27 -15.74 -7.92 -0.40
C LEU A 27 -15.05 -7.91 -1.77
N ASP A 28 -15.80 -7.49 -2.77
CA ASP A 28 -15.33 -7.08 -4.07
C ASP A 28 -15.33 -5.55 -4.15
N VAL A 29 -14.14 -4.93 -4.17
CA VAL A 29 -14.02 -3.46 -4.19
C VAL A 29 -14.36 -2.86 -5.56
N CYS A 30 -14.47 -3.66 -6.61
CA CYS A 30 -14.89 -3.22 -7.93
C CYS A 30 -16.43 -3.25 -8.09
N SER A 31 -17.16 -3.73 -7.08
CA SER A 31 -18.62 -3.82 -7.09
C SER A 31 -19.24 -2.92 -6.02
N ASP A 32 -20.00 -1.91 -6.46
CA ASP A 32 -20.74 -1.02 -5.54
C ASP A 32 -21.69 -1.80 -4.62
N GLU A 33 -22.33 -2.86 -5.15
CA GLU A 33 -23.24 -3.70 -4.37
C GLU A 33 -22.49 -4.50 -3.32
N SER A 34 -21.35 -5.11 -3.66
CA SER A 34 -20.55 -5.85 -2.68
C SER A 34 -20.01 -4.95 -1.58
N VAL A 35 -19.58 -3.73 -1.93
CA VAL A 35 -19.12 -2.73 -0.96
C VAL A 35 -20.26 -2.36 0.01
N LYS A 36 -21.45 -2.02 -0.51
CA LYS A 36 -22.62 -1.68 0.30
C LYS A 36 -23.02 -2.82 1.22
N GLN A 37 -23.11 -4.04 0.71
CA GLN A 37 -23.46 -5.23 1.49
C GLN A 37 -22.45 -5.47 2.62
N CYS A 38 -21.15 -5.36 2.33
CA CYS A 38 -20.11 -5.52 3.33
C CYS A 38 -20.23 -4.46 4.44
N ILE A 39 -20.41 -3.19 4.11
CA ILE A 39 -20.54 -2.13 5.13
C ILE A 39 -21.86 -2.24 5.90
N ASN A 40 -22.97 -2.62 5.23
CA ASN A 40 -24.25 -2.88 5.89
C ASN A 40 -24.20 -4.04 6.90
N SER A 41 -23.28 -5.00 6.73
CA SER A 41 -23.11 -6.10 7.69
C SER A 41 -22.45 -5.67 9.01
N ILE A 42 -21.85 -4.47 9.06
CA ILE A 42 -21.21 -3.92 10.25
C ILE A 42 -22.29 -3.30 11.14
N LYS A 43 -22.27 -3.65 12.43
CA LYS A 43 -23.21 -3.11 13.41
C LYS A 43 -23.19 -1.57 13.37
N ASP A 44 -24.38 -0.99 13.27
CA ASP A 44 -24.61 0.47 13.18
C ASP A 44 -23.87 1.16 12.02
N ARG A 45 -23.31 0.38 11.07
CA ARG A 45 -22.39 0.83 10.01
C ARG A 45 -21.19 1.62 10.56
N HIS A 46 -20.83 1.40 11.82
CA HIS A 46 -19.81 2.17 12.51
C HIS A 46 -18.41 1.62 12.17
N VAL A 47 -17.62 2.41 11.45
CA VAL A 47 -16.25 2.06 11.04
C VAL A 47 -15.28 3.08 11.59
N ASP A 48 -14.54 2.73 12.64
CA ASP A 48 -13.51 3.61 13.23
C ASP A 48 -12.30 3.78 12.32
N VAL A 49 -11.84 2.69 11.72
CA VAL A 49 -10.66 2.66 10.86
C VAL A 49 -10.99 1.89 9.59
N LEU A 50 -10.86 2.55 8.44
CA LEU A 50 -10.87 1.90 7.12
C LEU A 50 -9.43 1.72 6.64
N ILE A 51 -9.03 0.49 6.35
CA ILE A 51 -7.73 0.18 5.73
C ILE A 51 -7.95 -0.27 4.28
N ASN A 52 -7.68 0.61 3.33
CA ASN A 52 -7.72 0.31 1.90
C ASN A 52 -6.41 -0.38 1.47
N ASN A 53 -6.42 -1.72 1.55
CA ASN A 53 -5.28 -2.56 1.21
C ASN A 53 -5.39 -3.27 -0.16
N ALA A 54 -6.60 -3.40 -0.71
CA ALA A 54 -6.79 -4.14 -1.96
C ALA A 54 -6.00 -3.48 -3.10
N GLY A 55 -5.24 -4.29 -3.84
CA GLY A 55 -4.55 -3.83 -5.03
C GLY A 55 -3.98 -5.00 -5.83
N ILE A 56 -3.75 -4.74 -7.12
CA ILE A 56 -3.10 -5.66 -8.05
C ILE A 56 -1.93 -4.96 -8.72
N GLY A 57 -0.83 -5.70 -8.92
CA GLY A 57 0.30 -5.29 -9.74
C GLY A 57 0.03 -5.58 -11.22
N LEU A 58 0.81 -4.92 -12.07
CA LEU A 58 0.86 -5.17 -13.51
C LEU A 58 2.26 -4.79 -13.97
N VAL A 59 2.97 -5.75 -14.55
CA VAL A 59 4.36 -5.59 -14.99
C VAL A 59 4.46 -6.08 -16.43
N GLY A 60 5.06 -5.28 -17.30
CA GLY A 60 5.37 -5.66 -18.66
C GLY A 60 5.59 -4.45 -19.58
N PRO A 61 6.04 -4.68 -20.82
CA PRO A 61 6.08 -3.65 -21.85
C PRO A 61 4.67 -3.12 -22.12
N VAL A 62 4.52 -1.79 -22.15
CA VAL A 62 3.21 -1.14 -22.24
C VAL A 62 2.44 -1.53 -23.49
N GLU A 63 3.14 -1.73 -24.61
CA GLU A 63 2.60 -2.12 -25.91
C GLU A 63 2.11 -3.59 -25.95
N SER A 64 2.50 -4.40 -24.97
CA SER A 64 2.12 -5.82 -24.87
C SER A 64 0.95 -6.07 -23.92
N ILE A 65 0.52 -5.04 -23.18
CA ILE A 65 -0.56 -5.16 -22.18
C ILE A 65 -1.87 -4.70 -22.81
N SER A 66 -2.95 -5.46 -22.62
CA SER A 66 -4.26 -5.07 -23.14
C SER A 66 -4.87 -3.92 -22.35
N MET A 67 -5.64 -3.06 -23.03
CA MET A 67 -6.36 -1.96 -22.36
C MET A 67 -7.30 -2.44 -21.23
N ASP A 68 -7.83 -3.65 -21.34
CA ASP A 68 -8.73 -4.21 -20.32
C ASP A 68 -7.96 -4.61 -19.05
N GLU A 69 -6.75 -5.16 -19.19
CA GLU A 69 -5.85 -5.38 -18.05
C GLU A 69 -5.46 -4.05 -17.39
N MET A 70 -5.16 -3.02 -18.19
CA MET A 70 -4.83 -1.70 -17.65
C MET A 70 -5.99 -1.09 -16.86
N LYS A 71 -7.21 -1.14 -17.42
CA LYS A 71 -8.43 -0.67 -16.74
C LYS A 71 -8.67 -1.44 -15.46
N LYS A 72 -8.47 -2.76 -15.45
CA LYS A 72 -8.64 -3.60 -14.25
C LYS A 72 -7.73 -3.17 -13.09
N VAL A 73 -6.50 -2.72 -13.39
CA VAL A 73 -5.59 -2.16 -12.38
C VAL A 73 -6.17 -0.90 -11.77
N PHE A 74 -6.64 0.05 -12.58
CA PHE A 74 -7.29 1.28 -12.08
C PHE A 74 -8.60 0.98 -11.33
N GLU A 75 -9.39 0.05 -11.84
CA GLU A 75 -10.64 -0.38 -11.25
C GLU A 75 -10.44 -0.89 -9.81
N THR A 76 -9.38 -1.68 -9.59
CA THR A 76 -9.06 -2.22 -8.26
C THR A 76 -8.32 -1.19 -7.39
N ASN A 77 -7.22 -0.62 -7.90
CA ASN A 77 -6.27 0.16 -7.12
C ASN A 77 -6.74 1.58 -6.82
N PHE A 78 -7.56 2.17 -7.71
CA PHE A 78 -8.04 3.53 -7.60
C PHE A 78 -9.55 3.56 -7.32
N PHE A 79 -10.37 3.08 -8.25
CA PHE A 79 -11.83 3.17 -8.09
C PHE A 79 -12.35 2.34 -6.93
N GLY A 80 -11.74 1.18 -6.64
CA GLY A 80 -12.06 0.40 -5.45
C GLY A 80 -11.82 1.14 -4.14
N VAL A 81 -10.72 1.89 -4.04
CA VAL A 81 -10.42 2.77 -2.89
C VAL A 81 -11.46 3.88 -2.79
N VAL A 82 -11.79 4.53 -3.92
CA VAL A 82 -12.79 5.59 -3.98
C VAL A 82 -14.17 5.08 -3.52
N ARG A 83 -14.59 3.88 -3.94
CA ARG A 83 -15.86 3.27 -3.53
C ARG A 83 -15.94 3.02 -2.03
N MET A 84 -14.91 2.40 -1.45
CA MET A 84 -14.85 2.15 -0.01
C MET A 84 -14.91 3.46 0.79
N ILE A 85 -14.15 4.47 0.35
CA ILE A 85 -14.16 5.80 0.97
C ILE A 85 -15.55 6.41 0.87
N LYS A 86 -16.17 6.43 -0.30
CA LYS A 86 -17.54 6.97 -0.50
C LYS A 86 -18.57 6.30 0.41
N GLU A 87 -18.42 5.00 0.66
CA GLU A 87 -19.38 4.24 1.47
C GLU A 87 -19.29 4.53 2.98
N VAL A 88 -18.08 4.73 3.51
CA VAL A 88 -17.89 5.01 4.96
C VAL A 88 -17.91 6.49 5.31
N MET A 89 -17.61 7.36 4.33
CA MET A 89 -17.43 8.80 4.53
C MET A 89 -18.64 9.52 5.16
N PRO A 90 -19.90 9.24 4.78
CA PRO A 90 -21.04 9.97 5.33
C PRO A 90 -21.16 9.80 6.84
N ASP A 91 -20.97 8.58 7.35
CA ASP A 91 -20.98 8.29 8.78
C ASP A 91 -19.81 8.99 9.50
N MET A 92 -18.57 8.79 9.00
CA MET A 92 -17.37 9.44 9.56
C MET A 92 -17.52 10.96 9.65
N LYS A 93 -18.07 11.61 8.62
CA LYS A 93 -18.35 13.05 8.63
C LYS A 93 -19.44 13.44 9.64
N LYS A 94 -20.51 12.65 9.74
CA LYS A 94 -21.62 12.89 10.68
C LYS A 94 -21.14 12.85 12.13
N ARG A 95 -20.35 11.85 12.49
CA ARG A 95 -19.80 11.67 13.85
C ARG A 95 -18.50 12.47 14.10
N ARG A 96 -17.98 13.14 13.08
CA ARG A 96 -16.74 13.93 13.10
C ARG A 96 -15.54 13.14 13.65
N GLY A 97 -15.38 11.91 13.15
CA GLY A 97 -14.32 11.01 13.58
C GLY A 97 -14.13 9.86 12.61
N GLY A 98 -12.93 9.30 12.60
CA GLY A 98 -12.56 8.16 11.77
C GLY A 98 -11.18 8.31 11.14
N HIS A 99 -10.56 7.16 10.85
CA HIS A 99 -9.27 7.08 10.18
C HIS A 99 -9.41 6.30 8.87
N ILE A 100 -8.87 6.84 7.78
CA ILE A 100 -8.80 6.19 6.48
C ILE A 100 -7.31 6.00 6.16
N LEU A 101 -6.84 4.76 6.26
CA LEU A 101 -5.49 4.37 5.93
C LEU A 101 -5.47 3.74 4.54
N ILE A 102 -4.54 4.18 3.69
CA ILE A 102 -4.47 3.77 2.29
C ILE A 102 -3.11 3.19 2.02
N VAL A 103 -3.09 1.93 1.59
CA VAL A 103 -1.88 1.19 1.27
C VAL A 103 -1.42 1.59 -0.14
N SER A 104 -0.54 2.59 -0.16
CA SER A 104 0.15 3.09 -1.34
C SER A 104 1.45 2.33 -1.59
N SER A 105 2.34 2.89 -2.39
CA SER A 105 3.63 2.32 -2.76
C SER A 105 4.64 3.43 -3.05
N VAL A 106 5.94 3.13 -2.93
CA VAL A 106 6.99 4.03 -3.45
C VAL A 106 6.75 4.36 -4.93
N MET A 107 6.09 3.44 -5.66
CA MET A 107 5.76 3.61 -7.07
C MET A 107 4.59 4.59 -7.31
N GLY A 108 3.95 5.08 -6.24
CA GLY A 108 3.08 6.26 -6.28
C GLY A 108 3.84 7.58 -6.18
N LEU A 109 5.14 7.54 -5.87
CA LEU A 109 6.01 8.72 -5.75
C LEU A 109 7.09 8.76 -6.84
N GLN A 110 7.51 7.59 -7.34
CA GLN A 110 8.55 7.44 -8.37
C GLN A 110 8.13 6.39 -9.42
N GLY A 111 8.25 6.71 -10.71
CA GLY A 111 8.04 5.74 -11.78
C GLY A 111 9.16 4.69 -11.82
N VAL A 112 8.81 3.45 -12.14
CA VAL A 112 9.75 2.33 -12.27
C VAL A 112 9.46 1.60 -13.58
N VAL A 113 10.51 1.22 -14.31
CA VAL A 113 10.44 0.54 -15.61
C VAL A 113 9.51 -0.68 -15.57
N PHE A 114 8.74 -0.86 -16.66
CA PHE A 114 7.74 -1.92 -16.88
C PHE A 114 6.57 -1.93 -15.92
N ASN A 115 6.42 -0.93 -15.05
CA ASN A 115 5.31 -0.84 -14.09
C ASN A 115 4.43 0.37 -14.36
N ASP A 116 4.39 0.83 -15.61
CA ASP A 116 3.84 2.12 -16.03
C ASP A 116 2.42 2.34 -15.52
N VAL A 117 1.54 1.37 -15.75
CA VAL A 117 0.12 1.43 -15.37
C VAL A 117 -0.07 1.25 -13.86
N TYR A 118 0.71 0.36 -13.25
CA TYR A 118 0.65 0.15 -11.80
C TYR A 118 1.09 1.42 -11.05
N ALA A 119 2.23 1.99 -11.42
CA ALA A 119 2.73 3.26 -10.89
C ALA A 119 1.69 4.36 -11.10
N ALA A 120 1.17 4.53 -12.33
CA ALA A 120 0.12 5.51 -12.62
C ALA A 120 -1.09 5.38 -11.68
N SER A 121 -1.56 4.16 -11.40
CA SER A 121 -2.68 3.93 -10.47
C SER A 121 -2.35 4.36 -9.03
N LYS A 122 -1.09 4.19 -8.59
CA LYS A 122 -0.64 4.59 -7.24
C LYS A 122 -0.39 6.10 -7.16
N PHE A 123 0.10 6.74 -8.22
CA PHE A 123 0.18 8.20 -8.32
C PHE A 123 -1.21 8.85 -8.28
N ALA A 124 -2.17 8.31 -9.03
CA ALA A 124 -3.56 8.78 -9.02
C ALA A 124 -4.15 8.74 -7.61
N MET A 125 -3.85 7.67 -6.87
CA MET A 125 -4.26 7.52 -5.48
C MET A 125 -3.58 8.54 -4.57
N GLU A 126 -2.28 8.79 -4.67
CA GLU A 126 -1.59 9.84 -3.90
C GLU A 126 -2.26 11.21 -4.08
N GLY A 127 -2.46 11.65 -5.33
CA GLY A 127 -3.08 12.94 -5.63
C GLY A 127 -4.55 13.03 -5.17
N PHE A 128 -5.31 11.94 -5.29
CA PHE A 128 -6.67 11.87 -4.75
C PHE A 128 -6.69 12.01 -3.23
N CYS A 129 -5.77 11.33 -2.53
CA CYS A 129 -5.72 11.35 -1.07
C CYS A 129 -5.25 12.68 -0.51
N GLU A 130 -4.28 13.32 -1.15
CA GLU A 130 -3.86 14.70 -0.82
C GLU A 130 -5.02 15.67 -0.94
N SER A 131 -5.73 15.61 -2.08
CA SER A 131 -6.89 16.45 -2.34
C SER A 131 -8.01 16.20 -1.32
N LEU A 132 -8.23 14.93 -0.95
CA LEU A 132 -9.26 14.55 0.01
C LEU A 132 -8.90 14.97 1.43
N ALA A 133 -7.64 14.80 1.86
CA ALA A 133 -7.20 15.08 3.22
C ALA A 133 -7.49 16.52 3.63
N VAL A 134 -7.24 17.49 2.75
CA VAL A 134 -7.54 18.91 2.98
C VAL A 134 -9.02 19.12 3.33
N GLN A 135 -9.92 18.41 2.65
CA GLN A 135 -11.37 18.50 2.87
C GLN A 135 -11.77 17.88 4.21
N LEU A 136 -11.11 16.79 4.61
CA LEU A 136 -11.45 16.01 5.80
C LEU A 136 -11.03 16.65 7.11
N LEU A 137 -10.04 17.56 7.10
CA LEU A 137 -9.65 18.34 8.26
C LEU A 137 -10.84 19.08 8.89
N LYS A 138 -11.80 19.56 8.08
CA LYS A 138 -13.03 20.23 8.55
C LYS A 138 -13.94 19.31 9.39
N PHE A 139 -13.86 18.01 9.15
CA PHE A 139 -14.72 16.99 9.75
C PHE A 139 -14.01 16.17 10.82
N ASN A 140 -12.76 16.50 11.18
CA ASN A 140 -11.96 15.69 12.12
C ASN A 140 -11.86 14.21 11.70
N VAL A 141 -11.83 13.97 10.38
CA VAL A 141 -11.56 12.67 9.78
C VAL A 141 -10.13 12.68 9.26
N THR A 142 -9.36 11.65 9.56
CA THR A 142 -7.93 11.59 9.20
C THR A 142 -7.72 10.66 8.02
N ALA A 143 -7.25 11.17 6.88
CA ALA A 143 -6.75 10.33 5.78
C ALA A 143 -5.23 10.20 5.86
N LEU A 144 -4.72 8.99 5.66
CA LEU A 144 -3.34 8.61 5.84
C LEU A 144 -2.90 7.71 4.69
N LEU A 145 -1.74 8.00 4.12
CA LEU A 145 -1.06 7.15 3.16
C LEU A 145 0.04 6.37 3.87
N GLN A 146 0.01 5.05 3.68
CA GLN A 146 1.09 4.17 4.07
C GLN A 146 1.73 3.62 2.80
N ASN A 147 3.00 3.95 2.59
CA ASN A 147 3.73 3.47 1.43
C ASN A 147 4.21 2.05 1.71
N VAL A 148 3.59 1.07 1.06
CA VAL A 148 3.82 -0.36 1.25
C VAL A 148 4.19 -1.00 -0.10
N TYR A 149 4.80 -2.18 -0.06
CA TYR A 149 4.98 -3.01 -1.24
C TYR A 149 3.74 -3.90 -1.45
N LEU A 150 3.11 -3.87 -2.63
CA LEU A 150 1.97 -4.76 -2.90
C LEU A 150 2.40 -6.23 -2.85
N PRO A 151 1.58 -7.19 -2.38
CA PRO A 151 1.95 -8.60 -2.17
C PRO A 151 2.36 -9.44 -3.40
N SER A 152 2.37 -8.87 -4.61
CA SER A 152 2.46 -9.62 -5.88
C SER A 152 3.89 -10.05 -6.31
N SER A 153 4.92 -9.84 -5.48
CA SER A 153 6.33 -10.08 -5.83
C SER A 153 7.19 -10.50 -4.63
N VAL A 154 6.82 -11.61 -3.99
CA VAL A 154 7.45 -12.16 -2.78
C VAL A 154 8.97 -12.22 -2.86
N ASP A 155 9.53 -12.55 -4.03
CA ASP A 155 10.97 -12.68 -4.25
C ASP A 155 11.74 -11.35 -4.29
N ILE A 156 11.06 -10.24 -4.56
CA ILE A 156 11.64 -8.87 -4.47
C ILE A 156 11.56 -8.37 -3.03
N PHE A 157 10.60 -8.84 -2.22
CA PHE A 157 10.39 -8.38 -0.84
C PHE A 157 11.46 -8.85 0.13
N GLU A 158 11.89 -10.11 -0.01
CA GLU A 158 13.01 -10.63 0.80
C GLU A 158 14.32 -9.92 0.45
N ALA A 159 14.49 -9.50 -0.80
CA ALA A 159 15.70 -8.82 -1.28
C ALA A 159 15.95 -7.45 -0.62
N LEU A 160 14.88 -6.76 -0.19
CA LEU A 160 14.96 -5.44 0.44
C LEU A 160 14.64 -5.48 1.95
N GLY A 161 14.53 -6.68 2.53
CA GLY A 161 14.51 -6.90 3.98
C GLY A 161 13.24 -6.44 4.70
N GLN A 162 12.09 -6.32 4.01
CA GLN A 162 10.82 -5.93 4.63
C GLN A 162 9.80 -7.07 4.60
N THR A 163 9.31 -7.47 5.78
CA THR A 163 8.32 -8.55 5.91
C THR A 163 6.88 -8.01 6.03
N PRO A 164 5.84 -8.82 5.75
CA PRO A 164 4.45 -8.46 6.05
C PRO A 164 4.23 -8.04 7.50
N ASP A 165 4.96 -8.64 8.45
CA ASP A 165 4.87 -8.29 9.87
C ASP A 165 5.45 -6.90 10.17
N ASP A 166 6.52 -6.49 9.47
CA ASP A 166 7.06 -5.13 9.59
C ASP A 166 6.02 -4.09 9.15
N ILE A 167 5.32 -4.38 8.05
CA ILE A 167 4.24 -3.54 7.53
C ILE A 167 3.10 -3.48 8.55
N ALA A 168 2.65 -4.62 9.06
CA ALA A 168 1.59 -4.69 10.06
C ALA A 168 1.94 -3.93 11.35
N ARG A 169 3.19 -4.04 11.82
CA ARG A 169 3.69 -3.25 12.96
C ARG A 169 3.65 -1.75 12.68
N CYS A 170 4.06 -1.32 11.50
CA CYS A 170 3.99 0.09 11.10
C CYS A 170 2.53 0.57 11.02
N THR A 171 1.64 -0.23 10.43
CA THR A 171 0.20 0.07 10.35
C THR A 171 -0.41 0.24 11.73
N LYS A 172 -0.13 -0.68 12.66
CA LYS A 172 -0.58 -0.59 14.04
C LYS A 172 -0.11 0.70 14.72
N LYS A 173 1.17 1.05 14.60
CA LYS A 173 1.71 2.30 15.17
C LYS A 173 1.03 3.55 14.62
N VAL A 174 0.65 3.54 13.33
CA VAL A 174 -0.09 4.64 12.72
C VAL A 174 -1.50 4.76 13.30
N ILE A 175 -2.20 3.63 13.48
CA ILE A 175 -3.54 3.58 14.07
C ILE A 175 -3.54 4.02 15.54
N GLU A 176 -2.53 3.63 16.32
CA GLU A 176 -2.39 3.96 17.74
C GLU A 176 -1.86 5.39 17.98
N SER A 177 -1.41 6.10 16.93
CA SER A 177 -0.86 7.44 17.07
C SER A 177 -1.97 8.46 17.36
N SER A 178 -1.74 9.34 18.33
CA SER A 178 -2.63 10.47 18.60
C SER A 178 -2.59 11.54 17.51
N ARG A 179 -1.49 11.61 16.74
CA ARG A 179 -1.27 12.56 15.64
C ARG A 179 -0.50 11.88 14.51
N PRO A 180 -1.13 10.95 13.77
CA PRO A 180 -0.47 10.26 12.68
C PRO A 180 -0.11 11.23 11.55
N ARG A 181 1.05 11.01 10.93
CA ARG A 181 1.49 11.80 9.78
C ARG A 181 0.68 11.43 8.56
N PHE A 182 0.43 12.40 7.67
CA PHE A 182 -0.27 12.13 6.41
C PHE A 182 0.41 11.03 5.58
N ARG A 183 1.75 10.98 5.55
CA ARG A 183 2.53 9.91 4.91
C ARG A 183 3.37 9.14 5.90
N ASN A 184 3.29 7.82 5.83
CA ASN A 184 4.04 6.89 6.66
C ASN A 184 4.81 5.92 5.76
N MET A 185 6.13 6.12 5.69
CA MET A 185 7.02 5.25 4.92
C MET A 185 7.40 4.04 5.78
N THR A 186 7.21 2.84 5.25
CA THR A 186 7.51 1.61 6.00
C THR A 186 8.99 1.24 5.98
N ASN A 187 9.76 1.77 5.02
CA ASN A 187 11.19 1.51 4.87
C ASN A 187 11.91 2.79 4.41
N PRO A 188 12.83 3.36 5.21
CA PRO A 188 13.50 4.61 4.91
C PRO A 188 14.50 4.54 3.75
N LEU A 189 14.89 3.34 3.30
CA LEU A 189 15.82 3.14 2.19
C LEU A 189 15.33 3.74 0.86
N TYR A 190 14.04 4.06 0.75
CA TYR A 190 13.47 4.70 -0.43
C TYR A 190 13.55 6.22 -0.42
N THR A 191 13.94 6.83 0.70
CA THR A 191 14.05 8.29 0.82
C THR A 191 14.98 8.88 -0.24
N PRO A 192 16.20 8.35 -0.49
CA PRO A 192 17.09 8.89 -1.51
C PRO A 192 16.49 8.78 -2.93
N ILE A 193 15.80 7.67 -3.22
CA ILE A 193 15.14 7.43 -4.51
C ILE A 193 14.10 8.51 -4.80
N VAL A 194 13.24 8.79 -3.82
CA VAL A 194 12.20 9.81 -3.96
C VAL A 194 12.83 11.21 -3.94
N ALA A 195 13.88 11.45 -3.15
CA ALA A 195 14.55 12.75 -3.07
C ALA A 195 15.20 13.14 -4.41
N MET A 196 15.81 12.20 -5.14
CA MET A 196 16.41 12.48 -6.46
C MET A 196 15.40 13.08 -7.45
N LYS A 197 14.13 12.67 -7.37
CA LYS A 197 13.07 13.21 -8.22
C LYS A 197 12.80 14.70 -7.98
N TYR A 198 12.96 15.17 -6.74
CA TYR A 198 12.73 16.56 -6.37
C TYR A 198 14.02 17.39 -6.32
N ALA A 199 15.18 16.74 -6.33
CA ALA A 199 16.49 17.40 -6.34
C ALA A 199 16.84 17.99 -7.72
N ASP A 200 16.16 17.57 -8.78
CA ASP A 200 16.34 18.06 -10.14
C ASP A 200 14.99 18.44 -10.74
N GLU A 201 14.78 19.73 -10.96
CA GLU A 201 13.55 20.28 -11.53
C GLU A 201 13.26 19.78 -12.95
N THR A 202 14.29 19.37 -13.71
CA THR A 202 14.11 18.81 -15.05
C THR A 202 13.57 17.37 -15.02
N GLY A 203 13.71 16.69 -13.88
CA GLY A 203 13.42 15.26 -13.72
C GLY A 203 14.43 14.32 -14.36
N GLY A 204 15.45 14.85 -15.05
CA GLY A 204 16.47 14.08 -15.76
C GLY A 204 17.30 13.20 -14.82
N LEU A 205 17.69 13.71 -13.65
CA LEU A 205 18.53 13.01 -12.68
C LEU A 205 17.91 11.67 -12.27
N SER A 206 16.63 11.67 -11.90
CA SER A 206 15.93 10.45 -11.51
C SER A 206 15.87 9.45 -12.68
N VAL A 207 15.47 9.91 -13.86
CA VAL A 207 15.36 9.04 -15.05
C VAL A 207 16.70 8.42 -15.42
N HIS A 208 17.76 9.21 -15.53
CA HIS A 208 19.08 8.72 -15.90
C HIS A 208 19.71 7.84 -14.81
N ALA A 209 19.49 8.15 -13.52
CA ALA A 209 19.96 7.30 -12.44
C ALA A 209 19.34 5.90 -12.53
N PHE A 210 18.03 5.80 -12.72
CA PHE A 210 17.35 4.51 -12.89
C PHE A 210 17.75 3.78 -14.17
N TYR A 211 17.89 4.50 -15.29
CA TYR A 211 18.38 3.92 -16.54
C TYR A 211 19.78 3.31 -16.35
N ASN A 212 20.71 4.08 -15.78
CA ASN A 212 22.07 3.61 -15.54
C ASN A 212 22.11 2.43 -14.58
N LEU A 213 21.30 2.47 -13.51
CA LEU A 213 21.19 1.39 -12.53
C LEU A 213 20.76 0.07 -13.18
N LEU A 214 19.77 0.13 -14.09
CA LEU A 214 19.18 -1.04 -14.73
C LEU A 214 20.01 -1.56 -15.90
N PHE A 215 20.50 -0.68 -16.78
CA PHE A 215 21.08 -1.07 -18.06
C PHE A 215 22.61 -0.98 -18.12
N ASN A 216 23.23 -0.05 -17.39
CA ASN A 216 24.68 0.16 -17.45
C ASN A 216 25.42 -0.46 -16.25
N PHE A 217 24.77 -0.56 -15.10
CA PHE A 217 25.32 -1.14 -13.88
C PHE A 217 24.64 -2.45 -13.47
N GLY A 218 23.91 -3.10 -14.37
CA GLY A 218 23.18 -4.35 -14.11
C GLY A 218 24.00 -5.43 -13.38
N PRO A 219 25.23 -5.76 -13.82
CA PRO A 219 26.08 -6.73 -13.13
C PRO A 219 26.48 -6.30 -11.70
N LEU A 220 26.80 -5.02 -11.51
CA LEU A 220 27.12 -4.45 -10.20
C LEU A 220 25.89 -4.48 -9.28
N MET A 221 24.72 -4.14 -9.81
CA MET A 221 23.46 -4.22 -9.09
C MET A 221 23.11 -5.65 -8.67
N HIS A 222 23.36 -6.62 -9.53
CA HIS A 222 23.14 -8.02 -9.19
C HIS A 222 24.06 -8.46 -8.03
N VAL A 223 25.34 -8.07 -8.07
CA VAL A 223 26.29 -8.36 -6.98
C VAL A 223 25.90 -7.65 -5.69
N THR A 224 25.54 -6.37 -5.73
CA THR A 224 25.16 -5.60 -4.53
C THR A 224 23.85 -6.08 -3.94
N MET A 225 22.84 -6.42 -4.75
CA MET A 225 21.59 -7.02 -4.25
C MET A 225 21.83 -8.38 -3.60
N ASN A 226 22.74 -9.20 -4.13
CA ASN A 226 23.12 -10.46 -3.51
C ASN A 226 23.88 -10.25 -2.20
N MET A 227 24.78 -9.27 -2.13
CA MET A 227 25.43 -8.90 -0.87
C MET A 227 24.43 -8.36 0.16
N ILE A 228 23.50 -7.48 -0.24
CA ILE A 228 22.45 -6.98 0.66
C ILE A 228 21.59 -8.14 1.15
N LYS A 229 21.18 -9.07 0.27
CA LYS A 229 20.50 -10.31 0.66
C LYS A 229 21.31 -11.09 1.70
N CYS A 230 22.63 -11.23 1.55
CA CYS A 230 23.48 -11.88 2.56
C CYS A 230 23.48 -11.13 3.90
N PHE A 231 23.50 -9.80 3.89
CA PHE A 231 23.44 -8.97 5.10
C PHE A 231 22.05 -8.95 5.75
N THR A 232 20.97 -9.09 4.97
CA THR A 232 19.59 -9.10 5.45
C THR A 232 19.05 -10.51 5.73
N CYS A 233 19.71 -11.56 5.22
CA CYS A 233 19.44 -12.95 5.56
C CYS A 233 19.70 -13.17 7.07
N GLY A 234 18.79 -13.91 7.71
CA GLY A 234 18.74 -14.11 9.15
C GLY A 234 20.01 -14.70 9.80
N CYS A 235 21.00 -15.14 9.02
CA CYS A 235 22.29 -15.64 9.51
C CYS A 235 23.13 -14.55 10.23
N LEU A 236 22.95 -13.26 9.89
CA LEU A 236 23.67 -12.13 10.50
C LEU A 236 22.78 -11.26 11.40
N ARG A 237 21.51 -11.64 11.63
CA ARG A 237 20.65 -10.97 12.62
C ARG A 237 21.14 -11.36 14.01
N SER A 238 22.18 -10.69 14.52
CA SER A 238 22.55 -10.79 15.93
C SER A 238 21.33 -10.38 16.74
N ARG A 239 20.81 -11.33 17.54
CA ARG A 239 19.93 -11.01 18.66
C ARG A 239 20.58 -9.90 19.47
N THR A 240 20.01 -8.69 19.45
CA THR A 240 19.87 -7.74 20.57
C THR A 240 19.71 -6.32 20.04
N ILE A 241 18.47 -5.81 20.07
CA ILE A 241 18.22 -4.49 20.62
C ILE A 241 16.98 -4.64 21.50
N SER A 242 17.22 -4.80 22.80
CA SER A 242 16.19 -4.66 23.83
C SER A 242 15.87 -3.18 23.97
N PRO A 243 14.61 -2.75 23.99
CA PRO A 243 14.28 -1.40 24.42
C PRO A 243 14.36 -1.33 25.95
N ASN A 244 15.19 -0.40 26.44
CA ASN A 244 14.85 0.37 27.64
C ASN A 244 13.85 1.46 27.22
#